data_AF-A0A382JKD2-F1
#
_entry.id   AF-A0A382JKD2-F1
#
_cell.length_a   1.000
_cell.length_b   1.000
_cell.length_c   1.000
_cell.angle_alpha   90.00
_cell.angle_beta   90.00
_cell.angle_gamma   90.00
#
_symmetry.space_group_name_H-M   'P 1'
#
loop_
_entity.id
_entity.type
_entity.pdbx_description
1 polymer ?
#
loop_
_entity_poly.entity_id
_entity_poly.type
_entity_poly.pdbx_seq_one_letter_code
_entity_poly.pdbx_strand_id
1 'polypeptide(L)'
;MTEFFSEEKLHHYMGIEMNIQTWNLLGKEDRNEQDDVRMVNFAQASLYHWRKSHKYEPVNEQRGQWMLSHVYAVLGKGKEALSYAEETAKLTKEHD
;
A
#
# COMPACT_ATOMS: atom_id res chain seq x y z
N MET A 1 7.71 17.90 25.95
CA MET A 1 8.59 16.76 25.60
C MET A 1 7.74 15.80 24.78
N THR A 2 8.04 15.69 23.49
CA THR A 2 7.39 14.80 22.53
C THR A 2 7.33 13.39 23.10
N GLU A 3 6.13 12.82 23.24
CA GLU A 3 5.98 11.38 23.38
C GLU A 3 6.78 10.71 22.25
N PHE A 4 7.81 9.96 22.59
CA PHE A 4 8.49 9.12 21.62
C PHE A 4 7.42 8.19 21.02
N PHE A 5 7.11 8.37 19.74
CA PHE A 5 6.35 7.37 19.00
C PHE A 5 7.13 6.07 19.13
N SER A 6 6.56 5.06 19.81
CA SER A 6 7.14 3.72 19.76
C SER A 6 7.24 3.30 18.29
N GLU A 7 8.30 2.56 17.95
CA GLU A 7 8.53 2.09 16.58
C GLU A 7 7.28 1.42 15.98
N GLU A 8 6.56 0.66 16.79
CA GLU A 8 5.29 0.02 16.42
C GLU A 8 4.14 1.00 16.13
N LYS A 9 4.06 2.13 16.84
CA LYS A 9 3.08 3.20 16.57
C LYS A 9 3.47 3.96 15.30
N LEU A 10 4.76 4.15 15.05
CA LEU A 10 5.25 4.73 13.81
C LEU A 10 4.88 3.86 12.60
N HIS A 11 5.02 2.53 12.69
CA HIS A 11 4.58 1.64 11.62
C HIS A 11 3.09 1.78 11.30
N HIS A 12 2.23 1.92 12.31
CA HIS A 12 0.80 2.16 12.06
C HIS A 12 0.56 3.47 11.30
N TYR A 13 1.15 4.57 11.78
CA TYR A 13 1.03 5.88 11.15
C TYR A 13 1.53 5.87 9.70
N MET A 14 2.72 5.30 9.47
CA MET A 14 3.33 5.22 8.15
C MET A 14 2.54 4.33 7.19
N GLY A 15 1.89 3.27 7.66
CA GLY A 15 1.00 2.44 6.85
C GLY A 15 -0.15 3.24 6.25
N ILE A 16 -0.74 4.13 7.05
CA ILE A 16 -1.81 5.06 6.64
C ILE A 16 -1.25 6.14 5.72
N GLU A 17 -0.20 6.84 6.15
CA GLU A 17 0.36 7.98 5.43
C GLU A 17 0.80 7.59 4.03
N MET A 18 1.55 6.48 3.88
CA MET A 18 1.99 6.02 2.56
C MET A 18 0.80 5.61 1.67
N ASN A 19 -0.28 5.06 2.25
CA ASN A 19 -1.49 4.75 1.47
C ASN A 19 -2.17 6.02 0.93
N ILE A 20 -2.28 7.05 1.76
CA ILE A 20 -2.82 8.36 1.37
C ILE A 20 -1.96 8.97 0.25
N GLN A 21 -0.64 8.93 0.38
CA GLN A 21 0.26 9.45 -0.66
C GLN A 21 0.14 8.68 -1.98
N THR A 22 -0.06 7.36 -1.95
CA THR A 22 -0.37 6.60 -3.17
C THR A 22 -1.66 7.10 -3.85
N TRP A 23 -2.73 7.32 -3.09
CA TRP A 23 -3.99 7.85 -3.64
C TRP A 23 -3.85 9.25 -4.21
N ASN A 24 -3.10 10.13 -3.54
CA ASN A 24 -2.81 11.48 -4.04
C ASN A 24 -2.11 11.43 -5.40
N LEU A 25 -1.16 10.50 -5.60
CA LEU A 25 -0.47 10.33 -6.88
C LEU A 25 -1.36 9.68 -7.94
N LEU A 26 -2.22 8.73 -7.57
CA LEU A 26 -3.22 8.15 -8.47
C LEU A 26 -4.16 9.23 -9.02
N GLY A 27 -4.57 10.19 -8.20
CA GLY A 27 -5.46 11.29 -8.56
C GLY A 27 -4.79 12.51 -9.22
N LYS A 28 -3.46 12.52 -9.37
CA LYS A 28 -2.73 13.63 -9.98
C LYS A 28 -2.85 13.58 -11.51
N GLU A 29 -3.30 14.67 -12.14
CA GLU A 29 -3.52 14.76 -13.59
C GLU A 29 -2.21 14.83 -14.41
N ASP A 30 -1.20 15.54 -13.90
CA ASP A 30 0.10 15.79 -14.57
C ASP A 30 1.21 14.90 -14.02
N ARG A 31 0.91 13.62 -13.80
CA ARG A 31 1.86 12.65 -13.26
C ARG A 31 3.01 12.38 -14.24
N ASN A 32 4.24 12.44 -13.74
CA ASN A 32 5.44 12.10 -14.52
C ASN A 32 6.08 10.77 -14.05
N GLU A 33 7.13 10.32 -14.75
CA GLU A 33 7.81 9.04 -14.44
C GLU A 33 8.34 8.97 -13.00
N GLN A 34 8.81 10.08 -12.42
CA GLN A 34 9.28 10.09 -11.03
C GLN A 34 8.10 9.96 -10.05
N ASP A 35 6.96 10.54 -10.37
CA ASP A 35 5.74 10.34 -9.62
C ASP A 35 5.25 8.88 -9.69
N ASP A 36 5.35 8.24 -10.86
CA ASP A 36 5.02 6.80 -11.01
C ASP A 36 5.92 5.92 -10.13
N VAL A 37 7.22 6.20 -10.11
CA VAL A 37 8.17 5.50 -9.24
C VAL A 37 7.83 5.75 -7.76
N ARG A 38 7.53 6.99 -7.37
CA ARG A 38 7.09 7.31 -6.00
C ARG A 38 5.81 6.59 -5.61
N MET A 39 4.84 6.50 -6.53
CA MET A 39 3.55 5.85 -6.31
C MET A 39 3.72 4.37 -5.97
N VAL A 40 4.58 3.66 -6.73
CA VAL A 40 4.94 2.26 -6.44
C VAL A 40 5.65 2.17 -5.08
N ASN A 41 6.64 3.02 -4.82
CA ASN A 41 7.38 2.99 -3.55
C ASN A 41 6.46 3.21 -2.34
N PHE A 42 5.52 4.16 -2.41
CA PHE A 42 4.56 4.41 -1.35
C PHE A 42 3.58 3.24 -1.16
N ALA A 43 3.10 2.63 -2.25
CA ALA A 43 2.22 1.47 -2.14
C ALA A 43 2.94 0.29 -1.44
N GLN A 44 4.19 0.03 -1.81
CA GLN A 44 5.03 -1.00 -1.19
C GLN A 44 5.34 -0.68 0.27
N ALA A 45 5.70 0.58 0.57
CA ALA A 45 5.97 1.03 1.91
C ALA A 45 4.73 0.92 2.81
N SER A 46 3.54 1.29 2.30
CA SER A 46 2.28 1.15 3.03
C SER A 46 2.05 -0.30 3.46
N LEU A 47 2.15 -1.25 2.53
CA LEU A 47 2.00 -2.68 2.83
C LEU A 47 3.03 -3.17 3.86
N TYR A 48 4.30 -2.79 3.69
CA TYR A 48 5.36 -3.12 4.65
C TYR A 48 5.07 -2.58 6.05
N HIS A 49 4.63 -1.33 6.16
CA HIS A 49 4.32 -0.70 7.44
C HIS A 49 3.08 -1.30 8.08
N TRP A 50 2.07 -1.70 7.30
CA TRP A 50 0.92 -2.43 7.81
C TRP A 50 1.32 -3.74 8.49
N ARG A 51 2.16 -4.55 7.83
CA ARG A 51 2.66 -5.83 8.37
C ARG A 51 3.42 -5.69 9.70
N LYS A 52 3.94 -4.50 9.99
CA LYS A 52 4.67 -4.18 11.22
C LYS A 52 3.86 -3.37 12.23
N SER A 53 2.62 -3.04 11.90
CA SER A 53 1.75 -2.26 12.78
C SER A 53 1.32 -3.09 13.99
N HIS A 54 1.36 -2.50 15.18
CA HIS A 54 0.74 -3.09 16.38
C HIS A 54 -0.78 -3.27 16.26
N LYS A 55 -1.43 -2.64 15.27
CA LYS A 55 -2.86 -2.80 14.96
C LYS A 55 -3.07 -3.51 13.62
N TYR A 56 -2.14 -4.37 13.23
CA TYR A 56 -2.29 -5.14 12.01
C TYR A 56 -3.53 -6.04 12.10
N GLU A 57 -4.35 -5.99 11.06
CA GLU A 57 -5.41 -6.94 10.78
C GLU A 57 -5.22 -7.48 9.35
N PRO A 58 -5.71 -8.70 9.03
CA PRO A 58 -5.60 -9.23 7.68
C PRO A 58 -6.21 -8.34 6.58
N VAL A 59 -7.20 -7.51 6.92
CA VAL A 59 -7.78 -6.53 5.99
C VAL A 59 -6.76 -5.47 5.56
N ASN A 60 -5.75 -5.16 6.38
CA ASN A 60 -4.68 -4.23 6.00
C ASN A 60 -3.78 -4.83 4.91
N GLU A 61 -3.44 -6.11 5.04
CA GLU A 61 -2.70 -6.85 4.01
C GLU A 61 -3.49 -6.89 2.70
N GLN A 62 -4.77 -7.28 2.76
CA GLN A 62 -5.68 -7.30 1.60
C GLN A 62 -5.70 -5.94 0.87
N ARG A 63 -5.87 -4.84 1.61
CA ARG A 63 -5.88 -3.49 1.03
C ARG A 63 -4.55 -3.10 0.41
N GLY A 64 -3.42 -3.47 1.03
CA GLY A 64 -2.09 -3.19 0.48
C GLY A 64 -1.78 -4.00 -0.78
N GLN A 65 -2.15 -5.28 -0.81
CA GLN A 65 -2.04 -6.14 -2.00
C GLN A 65 -2.92 -5.60 -3.13
N TRP A 66 -4.17 -5.23 -2.82
CA TRP A 66 -5.07 -4.62 -3.80
C TRP A 66 -4.51 -3.31 -4.36
N MET A 67 -3.96 -2.45 -3.49
CA MET A 67 -3.37 -1.19 -3.90
C MET A 67 -2.21 -1.40 -4.88
N LEU A 68 -1.32 -2.36 -4.61
CA LEU A 68 -0.22 -2.69 -5.52
C LEU A 68 -0.75 -3.20 -6.85
N SER A 69 -1.75 -4.09 -6.83
CA SER A 69 -2.41 -4.55 -8.06
C SER A 69 -2.95 -3.37 -8.89
N HIS A 70 -3.67 -2.45 -8.25
CA HIS A 70 -4.26 -1.29 -8.89
C HIS A 70 -3.19 -0.34 -9.46
N VAL A 71 -2.15 -0.01 -8.69
CA VAL A 71 -1.03 0.83 -9.14
C VAL A 71 -0.34 0.22 -10.35
N TYR A 72 -0.02 -1.08 -10.32
CA TYR A 72 0.61 -1.74 -11.47
C TYR A 72 -0.31 -1.79 -12.69
N ALA A 73 -1.62 -1.95 -12.51
CA ALA A 73 -2.59 -1.89 -13.60
C ALA A 73 -2.63 -0.49 -14.26
N VAL A 74 -2.65 0.58 -13.45
CA VAL A 74 -2.61 1.97 -13.93
C VAL A 74 -1.32 2.26 -14.72
N LEU A 75 -0.21 1.65 -14.33
CA LEU A 75 1.09 1.77 -15.02
C LEU A 75 1.24 0.82 -16.24
N GLY A 76 0.19 0.08 -16.61
CA GLY A 76 0.23 -0.86 -17.75
C GLY A 76 1.06 -2.13 -17.52
N LYS A 77 1.41 -2.44 -16.25
CA LYS A 77 2.24 -3.58 -15.84
C LYS A 77 1.36 -4.77 -15.45
N GLY A 78 0.74 -5.39 -16.46
CA GLY A 78 -0.32 -6.39 -16.26
C GLY A 78 0.11 -7.65 -15.51
N LYS A 79 1.35 -8.13 -15.67
CA LYS A 79 1.82 -9.35 -14.98
C LYS A 79 1.93 -9.13 -13.48
N GLU A 80 2.52 -8.01 -13.08
CA GLU A 80 2.63 -7.59 -11.68
C GLU A 80 1.25 -7.34 -11.10
N ALA A 81 0.39 -6.61 -11.82
CA ALA A 81 -0.97 -6.35 -11.39
C ALA A 81 -1.75 -7.63 -11.08
N LEU A 82 -1.66 -8.64 -11.96
CA LEU A 82 -2.32 -9.92 -11.79
C LEU A 82 -1.80 -10.68 -10.57
N SER A 83 -0.49 -10.76 -10.38
CA SER A 83 0.12 -11.41 -9.21
C SER A 83 -0.41 -10.86 -7.89
N TYR A 84 -0.46 -9.52 -7.76
CA TYR A 84 -1.01 -8.85 -6.58
C TYR A 84 -2.53 -9.05 -6.44
N ALA A 85 -3.27 -9.11 -7.55
CA ALA A 85 -4.71 -9.38 -7.53
C ALA A 85 -5.02 -10.80 -7.05
N GLU A 86 -4.23 -11.79 -7.47
CA GLU A 86 -4.39 -13.19 -7.04
C GLU A 86 -4.15 -13.34 -5.54
N GLU A 87 -3.10 -12.72 -4.99
CA GLU A 87 -2.86 -12.75 -3.54
C GLU A 87 -3.96 -12.02 -2.77
N THR A 88 -4.46 -10.88 -3.29
CA THR A 88 -5.62 -10.18 -2.72
C THR A 88 -6.83 -11.11 -2.64
N ALA A 89 -7.18 -11.77 -3.75
CA ALA A 89 -8.34 -12.66 -3.83
C ALA A 89 -8.21 -13.88 -2.92
N LYS A 90 -6.99 -14.41 -2.76
CA LYS A 90 -6.68 -15.48 -1.82
C LYS A 90 -6.93 -15.03 -0.38
N LEU A 91 -6.36 -13.89 0.02
CA LEU A 91 -6.52 -13.35 1.37
C LEU A 91 -7.99 -13.02 1.71
N THR A 92 -8.77 -12.51 0.74
CA THR A 92 -10.21 -12.31 0.94
C THR A 92 -10.93 -13.60 1.24
N LYS A 93 -10.68 -14.67 0.47
CA LYS A 93 -11.29 -15.99 0.72
C LYS A 93 -10.88 -16.62 2.05
N GLU A 94 -9.67 -16.34 2.53
CA GLU A 94 -9.17 -16.85 3.81
C GLU A 94 -9.81 -16.15 5.03
N HIS A 95 -10.40 -14.97 4.83
CA HIS A 95 -10.86 -14.08 5.90
C HIS A 95 -12.33 -13.59 5.75
N ASP A 96 -13.07 -14.11 4.77
CA ASP A 96 -14.54 -14.00 4.67
C ASP A 96 -15.24 -14.92 5.70
#